data_AF-A0A2S2Q112-F1
#
_entry.id   AF-A0A2S2Q112-F1
#
_cell.length_a   1.000
_cell.length_b   1.000
_cell.length_c   1.000
_cell.angle_alpha   90.00
_cell.angle_beta   90.00
_cell.angle_gamma   90.00
#
_symmetry.space_group_name_H-M   'P 1'
#
loop_
_entity.id
_entity.type
_entity.pdbx_description
1 polymer ?
#
loop_
_entity_poly.entity_id
_entity_poly.type
_entity_poly.pdbx_seq_one_letter_code
_entity_poly.pdbx_strand_id
1 'polypeptide(L)'
;MRSFTTSGSTNEYFKVHWTQVLDLVRNRKVFLSDGFAYVVQNDVISGICQTFRSELSQELIKCFQKFSVICEDERFGAFIKYLHQSYMGKNYSVAENMSTLSISTIDHASKDSFPLCMKRLHVNLRSEHHLKHQARQQYGLFLKGAGLSLEEALVFWKSEFTKKMDADKFDKQYSYNIKHNYGKEGKKTNYTPYSCMKIIMGAVGIDEYHGCPYKHTSSQALKQLLETTNISAQSIQEILNLSQNGHYQIACTKYFEAKHGISPRSTAINHPNQFFEESQKLKGRTNEESNHNGESFLNDSLVNSSVMDDLSMAELEESMDC
;
A
#
# COMPACT_ATOMS: atom_id res chain seq x y z
N MET A 1 20.29 -23.12 57.29
CA MET A 1 20.13 -23.24 55.83
C MET A 1 18.69 -22.92 55.45
N ARG A 2 18.46 -21.91 54.61
CA ARG A 2 17.22 -21.75 53.84
C ARG A 2 17.64 -21.50 52.41
N SER A 3 17.49 -22.51 51.57
CA SER A 3 17.84 -22.42 50.15
C SER A 3 16.77 -21.62 49.43
N PHE A 4 17.12 -20.46 48.89
CA PHE A 4 16.27 -19.77 47.93
C PHE A 4 16.44 -20.44 46.57
N THR A 5 15.41 -21.15 46.12
CA THR A 5 15.32 -21.65 44.75
C THR A 5 15.05 -20.48 43.81
N THR A 6 16.11 -19.88 43.27
CA THR A 6 16.00 -18.96 42.13
C THR A 6 15.61 -19.75 40.89
N SER A 7 14.36 -19.64 40.48
CA SER A 7 13.91 -19.97 39.12
C SER A 7 14.52 -18.95 38.15
N GLY A 8 15.83 -19.09 37.90
CA GLY A 8 16.58 -18.21 37.01
C GLY A 8 16.18 -18.47 35.56
N SER A 9 15.43 -17.54 34.98
CA SER A 9 15.43 -17.36 33.52
C SER A 9 16.88 -17.24 33.07
N THR A 10 17.33 -18.15 32.20
CA THR A 10 18.69 -18.19 31.66
C THR A 10 18.91 -17.03 30.70
N ASN A 11 19.10 -15.83 31.25
CA ASN A 11 19.47 -14.67 30.46
C ASN A 11 20.85 -14.91 29.85
N GLU A 12 20.91 -14.98 28.53
CA GLU A 12 22.18 -15.07 27.81
C GLU A 12 22.96 -13.76 27.98
N TYR A 13 24.20 -13.88 28.47
CA TYR A 13 25.12 -12.77 28.68
C TYR A 13 26.19 -12.76 27.58
N PHE A 14 26.31 -11.62 26.92
CA PHE A 14 27.29 -11.39 25.86
C PHE A 14 28.45 -10.59 26.43
N LYS A 15 29.68 -11.03 26.14
CA LYS A 15 30.92 -10.33 26.46
C LYS A 15 31.30 -9.44 25.28
N VAL A 16 31.21 -8.12 25.44
CA VAL A 16 31.56 -7.12 24.42
C VAL A 16 32.63 -6.18 24.95
N HIS A 17 33.41 -5.56 24.07
CA HIS A 17 34.38 -4.55 24.51
C HIS A 17 33.64 -3.31 25.02
N TRP A 18 34.06 -2.75 26.16
CA TRP A 18 33.27 -1.72 26.86
C TRP A 18 32.96 -0.47 26.02
N THR A 19 33.83 -0.13 25.04
CA THR A 19 33.65 1.00 24.13
C THR A 19 32.52 0.82 23.11
N GLN A 20 32.01 -0.40 22.92
CA GLN A 20 30.88 -0.69 22.03
C GLN A 20 29.52 -0.44 22.69
N VAL A 21 29.49 -0.27 24.02
CA VAL A 21 28.27 -0.12 24.83
C VAL A 21 28.36 1.05 25.82
N LEU A 22 28.95 2.16 25.37
CA LEU A 22 29.22 3.35 26.20
C LEU A 22 27.99 3.89 26.94
N ASP A 23 26.80 3.82 26.34
CA ASP A 23 25.57 4.30 26.99
C ASP A 23 25.11 3.37 28.13
N LEU A 24 25.35 2.05 28.05
CA LEU A 24 25.09 1.14 29.16
C LEU A 24 26.10 1.32 30.29
N VAL A 25 27.37 1.55 29.93
CA VAL A 25 28.46 1.85 30.87
C VAL A 25 28.21 3.17 31.59
N ARG A 26 27.86 4.25 30.86
CA ARG A 26 27.54 5.58 31.42
C ARG A 26 26.40 5.49 32.45
N ASN A 27 25.38 4.69 32.14
CA ASN A 27 24.22 4.49 33.02
C ASN A 27 24.43 3.41 34.10
N ARG A 28 25.64 2.83 34.23
CA ARG A 28 25.99 1.76 35.17
C ARG A 28 25.06 0.54 35.11
N LYS A 29 24.57 0.19 33.91
CA LYS A 29 23.63 -0.91 33.68
C LYS A 29 24.28 -2.27 33.39
N VAL A 30 25.61 -2.30 33.24
CA VAL A 30 26.37 -3.50 32.84
C VAL A 30 27.52 -3.75 33.79
N PHE A 31 27.85 -5.03 34.01
CA PHE A 31 29.03 -5.43 34.76
C PHE A 31 30.29 -5.25 33.89
N LEU A 32 31.38 -4.76 34.48
CA LEU A 32 32.66 -4.52 33.81
C LEU A 32 33.77 -5.33 34.46
N SER A 33 34.55 -6.06 33.66
CA SER A 33 35.81 -6.71 34.08
C SER A 33 36.78 -6.75 32.90
N ASP A 34 38.06 -6.46 33.17
CA ASP A 34 39.19 -6.61 32.24
C ASP A 34 39.02 -5.95 30.85
N GLY A 35 38.35 -4.79 30.80
CA GLY A 35 38.05 -4.07 29.55
C GLY A 35 36.81 -4.59 28.79
N PHE A 36 36.04 -5.50 29.38
CA PHE A 36 34.82 -6.03 28.78
C PHE A 36 33.58 -5.69 29.61
N ALA A 37 32.48 -5.44 28.92
CA ALA A 37 31.15 -5.34 29.48
C ALA A 37 30.39 -6.66 29.26
N TYR A 38 29.65 -7.08 30.28
CA TYR A 38 28.79 -8.25 30.26
C TYR A 38 27.33 -7.78 30.20
N VAL A 39 26.66 -8.10 29.09
CA VAL A 39 25.43 -7.43 28.65
C VAL A 39 24.36 -8.48 28.32
N VAL A 40 23.11 -8.24 28.71
CA VAL A 40 21.98 -9.14 28.37
C VAL A 40 21.52 -8.92 26.91
N GLN A 41 21.00 -9.97 26.27
CA GLN A 41 20.58 -9.97 24.86
C GLN A 41 19.82 -8.70 24.40
N ASN A 42 18.83 -8.24 25.17
CA ASN A 42 18.02 -7.05 24.85
C ASN A 42 18.85 -5.76 24.77
N ASP A 43 19.85 -5.62 25.66
CA ASP A 43 20.72 -4.44 25.72
C ASP A 43 21.81 -4.49 24.63
N VAL A 44 22.23 -5.69 24.19
CA VAL A 44 23.13 -5.87 23.04
C VAL A 44 22.48 -5.35 21.75
N ILE A 45 21.19 -5.63 21.54
CA ILE A 45 20.45 -5.12 20.37
C ILE A 45 20.49 -3.59 20.35
N SER A 46 20.33 -2.93 21.50
CA SER A 46 20.44 -1.47 21.62
C SER A 46 21.82 -0.95 21.18
N GLY A 47 22.90 -1.61 21.64
CA GLY A 47 24.27 -1.30 21.24
C GLY A 47 24.52 -1.47 19.73
N ILE A 48 24.08 -2.60 19.15
CA ILE A 48 24.18 -2.85 17.70
C ILE A 48 23.42 -1.78 16.90
N CYS A 49 22.17 -1.47 17.30
CA CYS A 49 21.38 -0.42 16.66
C CYS A 49 22.03 0.97 16.79
N GLN A 50 22.79 1.25 17.85
CA GLN A 50 23.50 2.52 18.02
C GLN A 50 24.74 2.59 17.11
N THR A 51 25.57 1.55 17.09
CA THR A 51 26.74 1.45 16.20
C THR A 51 26.32 1.56 14.74
N PHE A 52 25.31 0.77 14.32
CA PHE A 52 24.76 0.81 12.97
C PHE A 52 24.23 2.19 12.58
N ARG A 53 23.50 2.89 13.48
CA ARG A 53 23.05 4.28 13.22
C ARG A 53 24.21 5.25 13.05
N SER A 54 25.29 5.09 13.82
CA SER A 54 26.48 5.93 13.72
C SER A 54 27.21 5.72 12.39
N GLU A 55 27.48 4.46 12.03
CA GLU A 55 28.13 4.09 10.77
C GLU A 55 27.30 4.52 9.56
N LEU A 56 25.99 4.23 9.56
CA LEU A 56 25.07 4.64 8.52
C LEU A 56 25.05 6.18 8.35
N SER A 57 25.05 6.93 9.46
CA SER A 57 25.11 8.40 9.41
C SER A 57 26.43 8.89 8.79
N GLN A 58 27.56 8.29 9.14
CA GLN A 58 28.87 8.63 8.58
C GLN A 58 28.95 8.33 7.07
N GLU A 59 28.49 7.15 6.64
CA GLU A 59 28.46 6.78 5.22
C GLU A 59 27.47 7.62 4.41
N LEU A 60 26.32 7.99 4.98
CA LEU A 60 25.38 8.92 4.35
C LEU A 60 25.99 10.32 4.15
N ILE A 61 26.80 10.81 5.09
CA ILE A 61 27.54 12.08 4.91
C ILE A 61 28.57 11.97 3.77
N LYS A 62 29.36 10.88 3.73
CA LYS A 62 30.33 10.62 2.64
C LYS A 62 29.64 10.48 1.28
N CYS A 63 28.44 9.88 1.24
CA CYS A 63 27.60 9.79 0.05
C CYS A 63 27.08 11.17 -0.37
N PHE A 64 26.58 11.96 0.57
CA PHE A 64 26.07 13.32 0.31
C PHE A 64 27.17 14.26 -0.25
N GLN A 65 28.41 14.14 0.22
CA GLN A 65 29.55 14.88 -0.34
C GLN A 65 29.79 14.59 -1.84
N LYS A 66 29.40 13.41 -2.33
CA LYS A 66 29.50 13.01 -3.75
C LYS A 66 28.21 13.24 -4.54
N PHE A 67 27.14 13.74 -3.89
CA PHE A 67 25.80 13.80 -4.45
C PHE A 67 25.69 14.69 -5.70
N SER A 68 26.46 15.78 -5.81
CA SER A 68 26.45 16.64 -7.02
C SER A 68 26.88 15.84 -8.25
N VAL A 69 28.03 15.16 -8.16
CA VAL A 69 28.60 14.35 -9.26
C VAL A 69 27.65 13.22 -9.67
N ILE A 70 26.95 12.61 -8.71
CA ILE A 70 25.94 11.57 -8.98
C ILE A 70 24.68 12.18 -9.63
N CYS A 71 24.30 13.41 -9.28
CA CYS A 71 23.17 14.12 -9.88
C CYS A 71 23.46 14.70 -11.28
N GLU A 72 24.73 14.86 -11.64
CA GLU A 72 25.18 15.28 -12.97
C GLU A 72 25.11 14.11 -13.99
N ASP A 73 25.10 12.85 -13.55
CA ASP A 73 24.89 11.69 -14.42
C ASP A 73 23.43 11.63 -14.92
N GLU A 74 23.22 11.79 -16.23
CA GLU A 74 21.90 11.83 -16.86
C GLU A 74 21.03 10.58 -16.57
N ARG A 75 21.66 9.43 -16.30
CA ARG A 75 20.97 8.15 -16.02
C ARG A 75 20.34 8.13 -14.63
N PHE A 76 20.98 8.79 -13.66
CA PHE A 76 20.62 8.69 -12.25
C PHE A 76 20.08 10.00 -11.65
N GLY A 77 20.55 11.15 -12.11
CA GLY A 77 20.22 12.45 -11.49
C GLY A 77 18.73 12.75 -11.46
N ALA A 78 18.02 12.49 -12.57
CA ALA A 78 16.56 12.62 -12.61
C ALA A 78 15.89 11.63 -11.65
N PHE A 79 16.26 10.35 -11.69
CA PHE A 79 15.69 9.31 -10.83
C PHE A 79 15.85 9.62 -9.34
N ILE A 80 17.06 10.00 -8.91
CA ILE A 80 17.38 10.32 -7.52
C ILE A 80 16.61 11.57 -7.07
N LYS A 81 16.58 12.63 -7.88
CA LYS A 81 15.85 13.87 -7.58
C LYS A 81 14.35 13.65 -7.40
N TYR A 82 13.75 12.74 -8.17
CA TYR A 82 12.33 12.40 -8.10
C TYR A 82 12.02 11.12 -7.31
N LEU A 83 13.01 10.49 -6.65
CA LEU A 83 12.84 9.22 -5.94
C LEU A 83 11.71 9.27 -4.90
N HIS A 84 11.62 10.36 -4.15
CA HIS A 84 10.57 10.62 -3.16
C HIS A 84 9.16 10.80 -3.75
N GLN A 85 9.05 11.01 -5.06
CA GLN A 85 7.77 11.15 -5.80
C GLN A 85 7.44 9.87 -6.59
N SER A 86 8.45 9.03 -6.83
CA SER A 86 8.36 7.81 -7.63
C SER A 86 7.60 6.71 -6.90
N TYR A 87 6.66 6.10 -7.62
CA TYR A 87 5.86 5.00 -7.12
C TYR A 87 6.54 3.66 -7.47
N MET A 88 6.98 2.92 -6.45
CA MET A 88 7.68 1.63 -6.60
C MET A 88 6.77 0.41 -6.40
N GLY A 89 5.45 0.57 -6.41
CA GLY A 89 4.49 -0.52 -6.21
C GLY A 89 4.04 -1.18 -7.51
N LYS A 90 3.09 -2.12 -7.40
CA LYS A 90 2.47 -2.85 -8.52
C LYS A 90 1.96 -1.89 -9.61
N ASN A 91 2.32 -2.14 -10.86
CA ASN A 91 1.82 -1.34 -11.98
C ASN A 91 0.40 -1.78 -12.37
N TYR A 92 -0.56 -0.85 -12.33
CA TYR A 92 -1.98 -1.08 -12.62
C TYR A 92 -2.37 -0.74 -14.08
N SER A 93 -1.42 -0.58 -15.00
CA SER A 93 -1.73 -0.37 -16.43
C SER A 93 -2.07 -1.65 -17.21
N VAL A 94 -1.64 -2.82 -16.72
CA VAL A 94 -1.82 -4.12 -17.39
C VAL A 94 -2.89 -4.92 -16.66
N ALA A 95 -3.88 -5.41 -17.40
CA ALA A 95 -5.10 -6.00 -16.84
C ALA A 95 -4.95 -7.47 -16.39
N GLU A 96 -3.73 -8.00 -16.32
CA GLU A 96 -3.45 -9.45 -16.26
C GLU A 96 -3.99 -10.19 -15.03
N ASN A 97 -4.35 -9.48 -13.95
CA ASN A 97 -5.01 -10.06 -12.77
C ASN A 97 -5.92 -9.02 -12.07
N MET A 98 -6.84 -8.40 -12.82
CA MET A 98 -7.76 -7.41 -12.28
C MET A 98 -9.01 -8.06 -11.67
N SER A 99 -9.34 -7.67 -10.43
CA SER A 99 -10.70 -7.81 -9.89
C SER A 99 -11.70 -7.19 -10.86
N THR A 100 -12.70 -7.93 -11.33
CA THR A 100 -13.61 -7.50 -12.39
C THR A 100 -14.70 -6.55 -11.88
N LEU A 101 -14.40 -5.25 -11.81
CA LEU A 101 -15.43 -4.22 -11.64
C LEU A 101 -16.28 -4.12 -12.92
N SER A 102 -17.61 -4.14 -12.77
CA SER A 102 -18.57 -3.98 -13.87
C SER A 102 -19.45 -2.75 -13.69
N ILE A 103 -20.18 -2.33 -14.73
CA ILE A 103 -21.15 -1.22 -14.60
C ILE A 103 -22.21 -1.50 -13.52
N SER A 104 -22.70 -2.75 -13.42
CA SER A 104 -23.75 -3.10 -12.46
C SER A 104 -23.26 -3.14 -11.02
N THR A 105 -21.98 -3.41 -10.79
CA THR A 105 -21.39 -3.53 -9.44
C THR A 105 -20.76 -2.22 -8.92
N ILE A 106 -20.59 -1.20 -9.79
CA ILE A 106 -19.85 0.03 -9.47
C ILE A 106 -20.41 0.83 -8.30
N ASP A 107 -21.74 0.92 -8.15
CA ASP A 107 -22.38 1.68 -7.07
C ASP A 107 -22.26 0.98 -5.72
N HIS A 108 -22.19 -0.35 -5.71
CA HIS A 108 -21.94 -1.17 -4.54
C HIS A 108 -20.44 -1.12 -4.15
N ALA A 109 -19.56 -1.30 -5.13
CA ALA A 109 -18.11 -1.16 -4.97
C ALA A 109 -17.70 0.23 -4.45
N SER A 110 -18.41 1.29 -4.85
CA SER A 110 -18.21 2.65 -4.36
C SER A 110 -18.47 2.81 -2.85
N LYS A 111 -19.51 2.15 -2.33
CA LYS A 111 -19.83 2.20 -0.90
C LYS A 111 -18.79 1.46 -0.07
N ASP A 112 -18.37 0.29 -0.53
CA ASP A 112 -17.65 -0.68 0.30
C ASP A 112 -16.15 -0.77 0.00
N SER A 113 -15.78 -0.79 -1.27
CA SER A 113 -14.44 -1.18 -1.71
C SER A 113 -13.59 0.00 -2.22
N PHE A 114 -14.18 1.18 -2.44
CA PHE A 114 -13.43 2.34 -2.90
C PHE A 114 -12.72 3.09 -1.75
N PRO A 115 -11.46 3.55 -1.97
CA PRO A 115 -10.82 4.51 -1.08
C PRO A 115 -11.57 5.84 -1.12
N LEU A 116 -11.43 6.64 -0.05
CA LEU A 116 -12.22 7.85 0.15
C LEU A 116 -12.12 8.87 -1.00
N CYS A 117 -10.95 8.95 -1.66
CA CYS A 117 -10.74 9.78 -2.86
C CYS A 117 -11.64 9.38 -4.04
N MET A 118 -11.85 8.09 -4.27
CA MET A 118 -12.68 7.59 -5.37
C MET A 118 -14.15 7.52 -4.99
N LYS A 119 -14.49 7.23 -3.72
CA LYS A 119 -15.86 7.35 -3.19
C LYS A 119 -16.39 8.78 -3.34
N ARG A 120 -15.60 9.81 -2.98
CA ARG A 120 -15.98 11.23 -3.17
C ARG A 120 -16.25 11.58 -4.64
N LEU A 121 -15.38 11.13 -5.55
CA LEU A 121 -15.53 11.37 -6.99
C LEU A 121 -16.76 10.67 -7.57
N HIS A 122 -17.03 9.43 -7.15
CA HIS A 122 -18.22 8.69 -7.55
C HIS A 122 -19.51 9.37 -7.06
N VAL A 123 -19.59 9.75 -5.78
CA VAL A 123 -20.77 10.44 -5.23
C VAL A 123 -21.03 11.74 -5.97
N ASN A 124 -19.99 12.57 -6.18
CA ASN A 124 -20.12 13.83 -6.91
C ASN A 124 -20.54 13.62 -8.39
N LEU A 125 -20.05 12.56 -9.04
CA LEU A 125 -20.47 12.20 -10.39
C LEU A 125 -21.96 11.83 -10.46
N ARG A 126 -22.45 11.04 -9.50
CA ARG A 126 -23.87 10.62 -9.43
C ARG A 126 -24.82 11.75 -9.02
N SER A 127 -24.34 12.81 -8.34
CA SER A 127 -25.14 13.99 -7.99
C SER A 127 -25.11 15.09 -9.05
N GLU A 128 -23.93 15.43 -9.58
CA GLU A 128 -23.78 16.53 -10.54
C GLU A 128 -23.94 16.09 -12.00
N HIS A 129 -24.00 14.79 -12.26
CA HIS A 129 -24.02 14.18 -13.60
C HIS A 129 -22.84 14.64 -14.49
N HIS A 130 -21.76 15.11 -13.87
CA HIS A 130 -20.57 15.62 -14.55
C HIS A 130 -19.34 15.58 -13.63
N LEU A 131 -18.14 15.58 -14.23
CA LEU A 131 -16.88 15.81 -13.51
C LEU A 131 -15.95 16.72 -14.33
N LYS A 132 -15.23 17.62 -13.65
CA LYS A 132 -14.14 18.45 -14.22
C LYS A 132 -12.98 17.57 -14.75
N HIS A 133 -12.11 18.14 -15.59
CA HIS A 133 -11.12 17.35 -16.36
C HIS A 133 -10.21 16.46 -15.49
N GLN A 134 -9.58 17.02 -14.45
CA GLN A 134 -8.68 16.25 -13.57
C GLN A 134 -9.42 15.16 -12.78
N ALA A 135 -10.66 15.43 -12.37
CA ALA A 135 -11.54 14.44 -11.75
C ALA A 135 -11.89 13.28 -12.70
N ARG A 136 -12.17 13.57 -13.99
CA ARG A 136 -12.38 12.51 -15.01
C ARG A 136 -11.12 11.67 -15.22
N GLN A 137 -9.95 12.29 -15.26
CA GLN A 137 -8.67 11.55 -15.39
C GLN A 137 -8.41 10.67 -14.16
N GLN A 138 -8.47 11.22 -12.94
CA GLN A 138 -8.22 10.47 -11.70
C GLN A 138 -9.20 9.29 -11.54
N TYR A 139 -10.50 9.54 -11.72
CA TYR A 139 -11.52 8.51 -11.53
C TYR A 139 -11.58 7.52 -12.71
N GLY A 140 -11.52 7.99 -13.95
CA GLY A 140 -11.57 7.14 -15.15
C GLY A 140 -10.37 6.18 -15.26
N LEU A 141 -9.17 6.64 -14.92
CA LEU A 141 -7.99 5.77 -14.87
C LEU A 141 -8.05 4.81 -13.66
N PHE A 142 -8.62 5.22 -12.53
CA PHE A 142 -8.89 4.30 -11.42
C PHE A 142 -9.86 3.19 -11.82
N LEU A 143 -10.97 3.49 -12.51
CA LEU A 143 -11.95 2.49 -12.95
C LEU A 143 -11.34 1.47 -13.93
N LYS A 144 -10.55 1.96 -14.89
CA LYS A 144 -9.76 1.12 -15.80
C LYS A 144 -8.83 0.19 -15.02
N GLY A 145 -8.05 0.75 -14.09
CA GLY A 145 -7.18 -0.01 -13.18
C GLY A 145 -7.93 -0.81 -12.10
N ALA A 146 -9.26 -0.82 -12.14
CA ALA A 146 -10.14 -1.62 -11.30
C ALA A 146 -10.88 -2.68 -12.13
N GLY A 147 -10.50 -2.89 -13.39
CA GLY A 147 -11.03 -3.94 -14.26
C GLY A 147 -12.21 -3.54 -15.17
N LEU A 148 -12.69 -2.30 -15.12
CA LEU A 148 -13.77 -1.86 -16.00
C LEU A 148 -13.29 -1.85 -17.47
N SER A 149 -14.06 -2.47 -18.37
CA SER A 149 -13.72 -2.51 -19.80
C SER A 149 -13.91 -1.14 -20.49
N LEU A 150 -13.36 -0.96 -21.70
CA LEU A 150 -13.52 0.29 -22.46
C LEU A 150 -14.98 0.48 -22.89
N GLU A 151 -15.59 -0.60 -23.35
CA GLU A 151 -16.98 -0.71 -23.77
C GLU A 151 -17.90 -0.31 -22.61
N GLU A 152 -17.66 -0.86 -21.43
CA GLU A 152 -18.40 -0.50 -20.22
C GLU A 152 -18.14 0.94 -19.76
N ALA A 153 -16.89 1.41 -19.80
CA ALA A 153 -16.55 2.76 -19.43
C ALA A 153 -17.26 3.79 -20.32
N LEU A 154 -17.33 3.54 -21.64
CA LEU A 154 -18.09 4.40 -22.56
C LEU A 154 -19.58 4.42 -22.20
N VAL A 155 -20.21 3.28 -21.91
CA VAL A 155 -21.61 3.22 -21.48
C VAL A 155 -21.81 3.93 -20.13
N PHE A 156 -20.93 3.71 -19.16
CA PHE A 156 -20.97 4.34 -17.84
C PHE A 156 -20.88 5.86 -17.92
N TRP A 157 -19.87 6.41 -18.61
CA TRP A 157 -19.70 7.85 -18.75
C TRP A 157 -20.80 8.47 -19.61
N LYS A 158 -21.25 7.80 -20.68
CA LYS A 158 -22.32 8.32 -21.55
C LYS A 158 -23.63 8.41 -20.77
N SER A 159 -24.09 7.31 -20.18
CA SER A 159 -25.37 7.25 -19.45
C SER A 159 -25.46 8.23 -18.27
N GLU A 160 -24.35 8.52 -17.60
CA GLU A 160 -24.33 9.52 -16.54
C GLU A 160 -24.32 10.94 -17.09
N PHE A 161 -23.45 11.25 -18.08
CA PHE A 161 -23.34 12.61 -18.62
C PHE A 161 -24.59 13.01 -19.41
N THR A 162 -25.28 12.07 -20.07
CA THR A 162 -26.48 12.37 -20.86
C THR A 162 -27.68 12.82 -20.02
N LYS A 163 -27.60 12.77 -18.69
CA LYS A 163 -28.59 13.39 -17.79
C LYS A 163 -28.50 14.93 -17.76
N LYS A 164 -27.39 15.51 -18.25
CA LYS A 164 -27.09 16.96 -18.21
C LYS A 164 -26.58 17.53 -19.54
N MET A 165 -26.43 16.70 -20.59
CA MET A 165 -26.04 17.11 -21.94
C MET A 165 -26.52 16.13 -23.01
N ASP A 166 -26.53 16.54 -24.27
CA ASP A 166 -26.93 15.66 -25.39
C ASP A 166 -25.90 14.55 -25.68
N ALA A 167 -26.37 13.41 -26.19
CA ALA A 167 -25.52 12.29 -26.59
C ALA A 167 -24.46 12.69 -27.64
N ASP A 168 -24.84 13.49 -28.64
CA ASP A 168 -23.93 14.01 -29.68
C ASP A 168 -22.82 14.89 -29.08
N LYS A 169 -23.14 15.67 -28.04
CA LYS A 169 -22.18 16.50 -27.32
C LYS A 169 -21.23 15.64 -26.49
N PHE A 170 -21.74 14.57 -25.87
CA PHE A 170 -20.90 13.58 -25.21
C PHE A 170 -19.90 12.93 -26.19
N ASP A 171 -20.39 12.43 -27.33
CA ASP A 171 -19.56 11.71 -28.29
C ASP A 171 -18.47 12.61 -28.88
N LYS A 172 -18.80 13.87 -29.21
CA LYS A 172 -17.84 14.85 -29.74
C LYS A 172 -16.80 15.32 -28.72
N GLN A 173 -17.15 15.45 -27.44
CA GLN A 173 -16.28 16.11 -26.45
C GLN A 173 -15.57 15.15 -25.48
N TYR A 174 -16.08 13.94 -25.25
CA TYR A 174 -15.60 13.06 -24.16
C TYR A 174 -15.20 11.65 -24.63
N SER A 175 -15.89 11.08 -25.62
CA SER A 175 -15.64 9.70 -26.10
C SER A 175 -14.17 9.47 -26.50
N TYR A 176 -13.58 10.40 -27.26
CA TYR A 176 -12.16 10.38 -27.65
C TYR A 176 -11.21 10.30 -26.44
N ASN A 177 -11.41 11.15 -25.43
CA ASN A 177 -10.55 11.16 -24.24
C ASN A 177 -10.65 9.84 -23.44
N ILE A 178 -11.84 9.25 -23.36
CA ILE A 178 -12.04 7.94 -22.72
C ILE A 178 -11.25 6.86 -23.47
N LYS A 179 -11.42 6.73 -24.80
CA LYS A 179 -10.67 5.75 -25.60
C LYS A 179 -9.15 5.95 -25.55
N HIS A 180 -8.70 7.20 -25.53
CA HIS A 180 -7.28 7.57 -25.37
C HIS A 180 -6.72 7.12 -24.02
N ASN A 181 -7.49 7.26 -22.92
CA ASN A 181 -7.10 6.75 -21.60
C ASN A 181 -6.92 5.21 -21.59
N TYR A 182 -7.60 4.46 -22.46
CA TYR A 182 -7.42 3.02 -22.66
C TYR A 182 -6.37 2.64 -23.73
N GLY A 183 -5.67 3.62 -24.33
CA GLY A 183 -4.61 3.37 -25.31
C GLY A 183 -5.09 2.88 -26.69
N LYS A 184 -6.39 2.97 -26.99
CA LYS A 184 -6.97 2.54 -28.29
C LYS A 184 -6.91 3.59 -29.39
N GLU A 185 -6.53 4.84 -29.08
CA GLU A 185 -6.39 5.95 -30.03
C GLU A 185 -5.07 6.72 -29.77
N GLY A 186 -4.55 7.44 -30.78
CA GLY A 186 -3.33 8.27 -30.67
C GLY A 186 -2.02 7.47 -30.60
N LYS A 187 -1.05 7.92 -29.77
CA LYS A 187 0.27 7.28 -29.56
C LYS A 187 0.21 5.88 -28.92
N LYS A 188 -0.98 5.30 -28.70
CA LYS A 188 -1.22 4.05 -27.97
C LYS A 188 -0.62 4.02 -26.55
N THR A 189 -0.44 5.19 -25.94
CA THR A 189 0.09 5.30 -24.58
C THR A 189 -0.93 4.77 -23.58
N ASN A 190 -0.66 3.59 -23.02
CA ASN A 190 -1.49 2.95 -22.01
C ASN A 190 -1.36 3.72 -20.67
N TYR A 191 -2.19 4.76 -20.47
CA TYR A 191 -2.10 5.62 -19.29
C TYR A 191 -2.25 4.83 -17.98
N THR A 192 -1.25 4.99 -17.11
CA THR A 192 -1.23 4.39 -15.78
C THR A 192 -2.26 5.06 -14.86
N PRO A 193 -3.01 4.27 -14.07
CA PRO A 193 -3.74 4.77 -12.90
C PRO A 193 -2.86 5.61 -11.98
N TYR A 194 -3.45 6.59 -11.30
CA TYR A 194 -2.67 7.52 -10.48
C TYR A 194 -2.37 6.93 -9.09
N SER A 195 -1.08 6.88 -8.73
CA SER A 195 -0.64 6.52 -7.38
C SER A 195 -1.11 7.52 -6.32
N CYS A 196 -1.11 7.12 -5.05
CA CYS A 196 -1.43 8.04 -3.96
C CYS A 196 -0.50 9.26 -3.98
N MET A 197 0.80 9.08 -4.21
CA MET A 197 1.74 10.20 -4.31
C MET A 197 1.39 11.17 -5.44
N LYS A 198 1.04 10.68 -6.64
CA LYS A 198 0.60 11.55 -7.74
C LYS A 198 -0.67 12.34 -7.40
N ILE A 199 -1.63 11.71 -6.73
CA ILE A 199 -2.89 12.33 -6.29
C ILE A 199 -2.66 13.33 -5.14
N ILE A 200 -1.70 13.06 -4.25
CA ILE A 200 -1.31 13.92 -3.13
C ILE A 200 -0.51 15.13 -3.62
N MET A 201 0.42 14.97 -4.57
CA MET A 201 1.25 16.05 -5.06
C MET A 201 0.58 16.92 -6.14
N GLY A 202 -0.45 16.40 -6.83
CA GLY A 202 -1.24 17.17 -7.79
C GLY A 202 -2.02 18.32 -7.15
N ALA A 203 -2.07 19.46 -7.86
CA ALA A 203 -2.87 20.61 -7.45
C ALA A 203 -4.39 20.36 -7.59
N VAL A 204 -5.17 21.00 -6.72
CA VAL A 204 -6.63 20.99 -6.72
C VAL A 204 -7.11 22.43 -6.64
N GLY A 205 -7.89 22.89 -7.61
CA GLY A 205 -8.47 24.22 -7.63
C GLY A 205 -9.73 24.34 -6.76
N ILE A 206 -10.28 25.55 -6.72
CA ILE A 206 -11.55 25.84 -6.03
C ILE A 206 -12.69 25.08 -6.74
N ASP A 207 -13.60 24.51 -5.94
CA ASP A 207 -14.70 23.65 -6.36
C ASP A 207 -14.26 22.44 -7.22
N GLU A 208 -13.05 21.93 -6.98
CA GLU A 208 -12.58 20.68 -7.59
C GLU A 208 -12.62 19.52 -6.57
N TYR A 209 -13.08 18.37 -7.04
CA TYR A 209 -13.39 17.19 -6.21
C TYR A 209 -12.35 16.07 -6.31
N HIS A 210 -11.30 16.26 -7.13
CA HIS A 210 -10.17 15.34 -7.26
C HIS A 210 -9.12 15.57 -6.17
N GLY A 211 -8.02 14.82 -6.24
CA GLY A 211 -6.97 14.83 -5.24
C GLY A 211 -7.23 13.86 -4.09
N CYS A 212 -6.47 14.04 -3.01
CA CYS A 212 -6.55 13.22 -1.81
C CYS A 212 -7.37 13.95 -0.75
N PRO A 213 -8.51 13.40 -0.26
CA PRO A 213 -9.32 14.02 0.80
C PRO A 213 -8.52 14.37 2.05
N TYR A 214 -7.57 13.50 2.43
CA TYR A 214 -6.70 13.69 3.60
C TYR A 214 -5.77 14.91 3.49
N LYS A 215 -5.51 15.43 2.28
CA LYS A 215 -4.66 16.63 2.07
C LYS A 215 -5.46 17.84 1.57
N HIS A 216 -6.37 17.64 0.63
CA HIS A 216 -7.01 18.71 -0.16
C HIS A 216 -8.43 19.04 0.32
N THR A 217 -8.84 18.56 1.49
CA THR A 217 -10.14 18.87 2.13
C THR A 217 -9.88 19.42 3.53
N SER A 218 -10.67 20.40 3.98
CA SER A 218 -10.54 20.93 5.35
C SER A 218 -10.86 19.83 6.37
N SER A 219 -10.27 19.90 7.58
CA SER A 219 -10.52 18.88 8.62
C SER A 219 -12.01 18.73 8.97
N GLN A 220 -12.80 19.81 8.91
CA GLN A 220 -14.24 19.76 9.13
C GLN A 220 -14.98 19.00 8.02
N ALA A 221 -14.71 19.31 6.74
CA ALA A 221 -15.36 18.62 5.63
C ALA A 221 -14.87 17.17 5.48
N LEU A 222 -13.62 16.88 5.86
CA LEU A 222 -13.09 15.51 5.96
C LEU A 222 -13.79 14.73 7.08
N LYS A 223 -14.03 15.34 8.24
CA LYS A 223 -14.82 14.73 9.33
C LYS A 223 -16.23 14.37 8.86
N GLN A 224 -16.95 15.32 8.27
CA GLN A 224 -18.29 15.09 7.70
C GLN A 224 -18.29 13.95 6.66
N LEU A 225 -17.30 13.92 5.78
CA LEU A 225 -17.16 12.86 4.77
C LEU A 225 -16.92 11.49 5.41
N LEU A 226 -16.12 11.41 6.48
CA LEU A 226 -15.89 10.17 7.23
C LEU A 226 -17.12 9.72 8.03
N GLU A 227 -17.92 10.64 8.57
CA GLU A 227 -19.17 10.33 9.26
C GLU A 227 -20.16 9.59 8.33
N THR A 228 -20.15 9.86 7.02
CA THR A 228 -20.94 9.08 6.01
C THR A 228 -20.43 7.66 5.71
N THR A 229 -19.40 7.19 6.42
CA THR A 229 -18.76 5.88 6.15
C THR A 229 -19.00 4.83 7.24
N ASN A 230 -19.80 5.14 8.27
CA ASN A 230 -20.15 4.23 9.38
C ASN A 230 -18.95 3.68 10.17
N ILE A 231 -17.83 4.39 10.20
CA ILE A 231 -16.66 4.04 11.03
C ILE A 231 -16.77 4.65 12.43
N SER A 232 -16.04 4.10 13.41
CA SER A 232 -16.11 4.57 14.81
C SER A 232 -15.62 6.01 14.97
N ALA A 233 -16.22 6.75 15.92
CA ALA A 233 -15.83 8.14 16.21
C ALA A 233 -14.35 8.27 16.64
N GLN A 234 -13.82 7.26 17.33
CA GLN A 234 -12.39 7.19 17.68
C GLN A 234 -11.53 7.08 16.42
N SER A 235 -11.86 6.16 15.51
CA SER A 235 -11.14 6.02 14.24
C SER A 235 -11.17 7.31 13.41
N ILE A 236 -12.27 8.07 13.43
CA ILE A 236 -12.35 9.39 12.78
C ILE A 236 -11.32 10.36 13.38
N GLN A 237 -11.19 10.44 14.71
CA GLN A 237 -10.21 11.33 15.34
C GLN A 237 -8.76 10.91 15.03
N GLU A 238 -8.46 9.61 15.05
CA GLU A 238 -7.14 9.08 14.68
C GLU A 238 -6.79 9.41 13.21
N ILE A 239 -7.74 9.23 12.28
CA ILE A 239 -7.58 9.59 10.86
C ILE A 239 -7.35 11.09 10.69
N LEU A 240 -8.11 11.94 11.39
CA LEU A 240 -7.96 13.41 11.32
C LEU A 240 -6.58 13.86 11.83
N ASN A 241 -6.08 13.27 12.93
CA ASN A 241 -4.76 13.55 13.49
C ASN A 241 -3.65 13.16 12.50
N LEU A 242 -3.70 11.95 11.93
CA LEU A 242 -2.77 11.51 10.87
C LEU A 242 -2.82 12.43 9.64
N SER A 243 -4.01 12.90 9.27
CA SER A 243 -4.23 13.87 8.19
C SER A 243 -3.50 15.20 8.45
N GLN A 244 -3.64 15.74 9.67
CA GLN A 244 -3.05 17.02 10.08
C GLN A 244 -1.52 16.95 10.17
N ASN A 245 -0.98 15.80 10.59
CA ASN A 245 0.46 15.54 10.62
C ASN A 245 1.07 15.17 9.24
N GLY A 246 0.28 15.27 8.15
CA GLY A 246 0.76 15.01 6.79
C GLY A 246 0.89 13.53 6.42
N HIS A 247 0.48 12.61 7.28
CA HIS A 247 0.57 11.16 7.09
C HIS A 247 -0.61 10.61 6.24
N TYR A 248 -0.88 11.23 5.10
CA TYR A 248 -2.09 11.02 4.28
C TYR A 248 -2.32 9.56 3.84
N GLN A 249 -1.25 8.83 3.53
CA GLN A 249 -1.35 7.41 3.15
C GLN A 249 -1.68 6.53 4.35
N ILE A 250 -1.11 6.83 5.53
CA ILE A 250 -1.40 6.12 6.78
C ILE A 250 -2.85 6.42 7.23
N ALA A 251 -3.33 7.65 7.07
CA ALA A 251 -4.75 7.99 7.26
C ALA A 251 -5.67 7.17 6.34
N CYS A 252 -5.26 6.90 5.09
CA CYS A 252 -5.98 6.03 4.17
C CYS A 252 -5.96 4.54 4.60
N THR A 253 -4.80 4.04 5.06
CA THR A 253 -4.66 2.71 5.68
C THR A 253 -5.57 2.57 6.89
N LYS A 254 -5.63 3.59 7.75
CA LYS A 254 -6.47 3.59 8.96
C LYS A 254 -7.96 3.63 8.66
N TYR A 255 -8.35 4.29 7.56
CA TYR A 255 -9.71 4.20 7.02
C TYR A 255 -10.04 2.81 6.47
N PHE A 256 -9.09 2.11 5.82
CA PHE A 256 -9.26 0.71 5.43
C PHE A 256 -9.48 -0.20 6.64
N GLU A 257 -8.63 -0.08 7.66
CA GLU A 257 -8.73 -0.80 8.94
C GLU A 257 -10.09 -0.60 9.62
N ALA A 258 -10.50 0.66 9.81
CA ALA A 258 -11.74 0.99 10.49
C ALA A 258 -12.99 0.52 9.75
N LYS A 259 -12.89 0.25 8.44
CA LYS A 259 -13.98 -0.18 7.58
C LYS A 259 -14.06 -1.69 7.40
N HIS A 260 -12.93 -2.38 7.41
CA HIS A 260 -12.86 -3.84 7.16
C HIS A 260 -12.52 -4.65 8.41
N GLY A 261 -12.18 -4.01 9.53
CA GLY A 261 -11.80 -4.68 10.79
C GLY A 261 -10.45 -5.40 10.74
N ILE A 262 -9.71 -5.29 9.63
CA ILE A 262 -8.48 -6.03 9.34
C ILE A 262 -7.42 -5.05 8.87
N SER A 263 -6.20 -5.17 9.39
CA SER A 263 -5.04 -4.39 8.93
C SER A 263 -4.53 -4.93 7.58
N PRO A 264 -4.26 -4.07 6.60
CA PRO A 264 -3.75 -4.50 5.30
C PRO A 264 -2.35 -5.13 5.44
N ARG A 265 -1.98 -6.01 4.50
CA ARG A 265 -0.69 -6.73 4.54
C ARG A 265 0.53 -5.81 4.39
N SER A 266 0.35 -4.62 3.83
CA SER A 266 1.40 -3.62 3.65
C SER A 266 1.34 -2.54 4.73
N THR A 267 2.50 -2.08 5.22
CA THR A 267 2.64 -1.01 6.22
C THR A 267 1.85 0.27 5.89
N ALA A 268 1.68 0.60 4.60
CA ALA A 268 0.76 1.65 4.18
C ALA A 268 0.25 1.43 2.75
N ILE A 269 -1.02 1.77 2.50
CA ILE A 269 -1.63 1.71 1.17
C ILE A 269 -1.07 2.85 0.30
N ASN A 270 -0.39 2.49 -0.80
CA ASN A 270 0.32 3.44 -1.66
C ASN A 270 -0.36 3.72 -3.01
N HIS A 271 -1.46 3.02 -3.32
CA HIS A 271 -2.20 3.17 -4.57
C HIS A 271 -3.73 3.01 -4.37
N PRO A 272 -4.59 3.82 -5.03
CA PRO A 272 -6.05 3.65 -4.93
C PRO A 272 -6.53 2.28 -5.39
N ASN A 273 -5.95 1.74 -6.47
CA ASN A 273 -6.26 0.39 -6.95
C ASN A 273 -5.74 -0.73 -6.05
N GLN A 274 -4.71 -0.47 -5.22
CA GLN A 274 -4.31 -1.41 -4.16
C GLN A 274 -5.40 -1.50 -3.09
N PHE A 275 -5.93 -0.36 -2.62
CA PHE A 275 -7.06 -0.34 -1.68
C PHE A 275 -8.23 -1.17 -2.20
N PHE A 276 -8.58 -0.97 -3.48
CA PHE A 276 -9.68 -1.70 -4.12
C PHE A 276 -9.39 -3.20 -4.23
N GLU A 277 -8.21 -3.59 -4.73
CA GLU A 277 -7.81 -4.99 -4.89
C GLU A 277 -7.78 -5.73 -3.53
N GLU A 278 -7.24 -5.10 -2.48
CA GLU A 278 -7.22 -5.70 -1.13
C GLU A 278 -8.63 -5.81 -0.53
N SER A 279 -9.47 -4.79 -0.71
CA SER A 279 -10.86 -4.82 -0.23
C SER A 279 -11.69 -5.91 -0.94
N GLN A 280 -11.53 -6.06 -2.26
CA GLN A 280 -12.20 -7.12 -3.03
C GLN A 280 -11.71 -8.52 -2.65
N LYS A 281 -10.41 -8.70 -2.33
CA LYS A 281 -9.87 -9.97 -1.84
C LYS A 281 -10.43 -10.38 -0.47
N LEU A 282 -10.66 -9.42 0.43
CA LEU A 282 -11.31 -9.70 1.72
C LEU A 282 -12.74 -10.22 1.53
N LYS A 283 -13.50 -9.61 0.61
CA LYS A 283 -14.86 -10.04 0.26
C LYS A 283 -14.93 -11.41 -0.43
N GLY A 284 -13.99 -11.71 -1.33
CA GLY A 284 -13.91 -13.03 -1.97
C GLY A 284 -13.77 -14.15 -0.94
N ARG A 285 -12.87 -13.96 0.03
CA ARG A 285 -12.65 -14.90 1.13
C ARG A 285 -13.88 -15.09 2.02
N THR A 286 -14.62 -14.02 2.33
CA THR A 286 -15.84 -14.16 3.14
C THR A 286 -16.93 -14.98 2.44
N ASN A 287 -16.98 -14.94 1.10
CA ASN A 287 -17.90 -15.76 0.31
C ASN A 287 -17.44 -17.23 0.22
N GLU A 288 -16.13 -17.49 0.19
CA GLU A 288 -15.57 -18.85 0.23
C GLU A 288 -15.77 -19.50 1.61
N GLU A 289 -15.49 -18.79 2.69
CA GLU A 289 -15.68 -19.25 4.07
C GLU A 289 -17.16 -19.45 4.44
N SER A 290 -18.08 -18.67 3.86
CA SER A 290 -19.52 -18.87 4.08
C SER A 290 -20.11 -20.02 3.27
N ASN A 291 -19.55 -20.35 2.10
CA ASN A 291 -19.94 -21.55 1.33
C ASN A 291 -19.42 -22.85 1.97
N HIS A 292 -18.32 -22.82 2.74
CA HIS A 292 -17.77 -24.04 3.36
C HIS A 292 -18.43 -24.43 4.70
N ASN A 293 -19.30 -23.58 5.26
CA ASN A 293 -20.11 -23.89 6.44
C ASN A 293 -21.48 -24.53 6.09
N GLY A 294 -21.69 -24.90 4.82
CA GLY A 294 -22.96 -25.43 4.30
C GLY A 294 -23.04 -26.94 4.08
N GLU A 295 -21.91 -27.67 4.08
CA GLU A 295 -21.89 -29.12 3.89
C GLU A 295 -21.51 -29.85 5.19
N SER A 296 -22.33 -30.85 5.51
CA SER A 296 -22.38 -31.53 6.81
C SER A 296 -21.26 -32.54 7.02
N PHE A 297 -20.88 -32.69 8.30
CA PHE A 297 -20.38 -33.94 8.88
C PHE A 297 -20.96 -35.19 8.20
N LEU A 298 -20.10 -36.09 7.68
CA LEU A 298 -20.10 -37.55 7.91
C LEU A 298 -19.06 -38.25 7.01
N ASN A 299 -18.21 -39.06 7.64
CA ASN A 299 -17.26 -40.03 7.04
C ASN A 299 -16.15 -39.46 6.10
N ASP A 300 -14.99 -40.10 5.95
CA ASP A 300 -14.55 -41.38 6.52
C ASP A 300 -13.07 -41.34 6.96
N SER A 301 -12.70 -42.30 7.80
CA SER A 301 -11.32 -42.50 8.29
C SER A 301 -10.72 -43.79 7.74
N LEU A 302 -9.38 -43.88 7.69
CA LEU A 302 -8.57 -44.95 7.06
C LEU A 302 -8.51 -44.79 5.53
N VAL A 303 -7.38 -45.02 4.84
CA VAL A 303 -6.44 -46.15 4.95
C VAL A 303 -4.95 -45.74 4.82
N ASN A 304 -4.08 -46.52 5.48
CA ASN A 304 -2.63 -46.73 5.31
C ASN A 304 -2.11 -46.81 3.83
N SER A 305 -0.82 -46.85 3.49
CA SER A 305 0.48 -46.62 4.18
C SER A 305 1.61 -46.60 3.12
N SER A 306 2.83 -46.23 3.54
CA SER A 306 4.13 -46.81 3.09
C SER A 306 4.41 -47.06 1.59
N VAL A 307 5.42 -46.38 1.04
CA VAL A 307 6.68 -47.01 0.59
C VAL A 307 7.82 -45.98 0.78
N MET A 308 8.96 -46.43 1.30
CA MET A 308 10.25 -45.74 1.29
C MET A 308 11.26 -46.66 0.56
N ASP A 309 12.48 -46.18 0.35
CA ASP A 309 13.63 -46.87 -0.26
C ASP A 309 13.56 -46.98 -1.83
N ASP A 310 14.68 -46.93 -2.56
CA ASP A 310 16.08 -47.01 -2.15
C ASP A 310 17.05 -46.19 -3.07
N LEU A 311 18.30 -46.02 -2.63
CA LEU A 311 19.40 -45.35 -3.34
C LEU A 311 20.16 -46.27 -4.31
N SER A 312 20.75 -45.70 -5.37
CA SER A 312 22.11 -46.06 -5.80
C SER A 312 22.81 -44.94 -6.58
N MET A 313 24.14 -45.00 -6.65
CA MET A 313 25.10 -43.91 -6.92
C MET A 313 25.99 -44.21 -8.15
N ALA A 314 26.79 -43.22 -8.60
CA ALA A 314 27.75 -43.28 -9.73
C ALA A 314 27.09 -43.36 -11.13
N GLU A 315 27.60 -42.75 -12.22
CA GLU A 315 28.88 -42.10 -12.58
C GLU A 315 28.57 -40.92 -13.57
N LEU A 316 29.43 -40.01 -14.04
CA LEU A 316 30.91 -39.81 -14.10
C LEU A 316 31.27 -38.32 -13.81
N GLU A 317 32.57 -37.98 -13.82
CA GLU A 317 33.13 -36.61 -13.89
C GLU A 317 33.76 -36.29 -15.28
N GLU A 318 34.27 -35.05 -15.40
CA GLU A 318 35.25 -34.53 -16.39
C GLU A 318 34.85 -34.28 -17.86
N SER A 319 34.76 -32.99 -18.21
CA SER A 319 35.67 -32.41 -19.23
C SER A 319 35.86 -30.90 -19.02
N MET A 320 37.11 -30.48 -18.80
CA MET A 320 37.56 -29.07 -18.77
C MET A 320 37.70 -28.48 -20.19
N ASP A 321 37.98 -27.17 -20.21
CA ASP A 321 38.57 -26.37 -21.30
C ASP A 321 37.75 -26.13 -22.59
N CYS A 322 37.01 -25.00 -22.61
CA CYS A 322 37.22 -23.93 -23.60
C CYS A 322 36.69 -22.57 -23.10
#